data_AF-A0A2T0Q9S0-F1
#
_entry.id   AF-A0A2T0Q9S0-F1
#
_cell.length_a   1.000
_cell.length_b   1.000
_cell.length_c   1.000
_cell.angle_alpha   90.00
_cell.angle_beta   90.00
_cell.angle_gamma   90.00
#
_symmetry.space_group_name_H-M   'P 1'
#
loop_
_entity.id
_entity.type
_entity.pdbx_description
1 polymer ?
#
loop_
_entity_poly.entity_id
_entity_poly.type
_entity_poly.pdbx_seq_one_letter_code
_entity_poly.pdbx_strand_id
1 'polypeptide(L)'
;MIGAEHPQDPPPAPAEVAAACAAAREGAPGAVAVLVGLLLAGAGDAEVSAAALAALPGLDDRAWHRLDLGFRRELWQPSGRSGGAPEQAGRTRALRLRVHRRDLSPLCLGIAACHPDAFVRGAAVARIIADGPDELLPFLRLRAHDWVPEIRRQARAALLAAGATWPEAPDPTSL
;
A
#
# COMPACT_ATOMS: atom_id res chain seq x y z
N MET A 1 3.93 -34.04 4.21
CA MET A 1 4.88 -33.63 3.15
C MET A 1 5.12 -32.14 3.33
N ILE A 2 6.31 -31.77 3.80
CA ILE A 2 6.74 -30.37 3.89
C ILE A 2 7.13 -29.99 2.47
N GLY A 3 6.38 -29.06 1.86
CA GLY A 3 6.68 -28.58 0.50
C GLY A 3 8.07 -27.96 0.48
N ALA A 4 8.87 -28.32 -0.50
CA ALA A 4 10.17 -27.69 -0.73
C ALA A 4 9.95 -26.18 -0.80
N GLU A 5 10.62 -25.42 0.07
CA GLU A 5 10.61 -23.96 0.01
C GLU A 5 11.19 -23.58 -1.35
N HIS A 6 10.36 -22.98 -2.21
CA HIS A 6 10.87 -22.42 -3.45
C HIS A 6 11.92 -21.36 -3.10
N PRO A 7 13.05 -21.33 -3.84
CA PRO A 7 14.07 -20.31 -3.62
C PRO A 7 13.41 -18.95 -3.75
N GLN A 8 13.37 -18.20 -2.66
CA GLN A 8 12.86 -16.84 -2.67
C GLN A 8 13.85 -15.99 -3.48
N ASP A 9 13.35 -15.22 -4.43
CA ASP A 9 14.16 -14.20 -5.09
C ASP A 9 14.73 -13.26 -4.02
N PRO A 10 15.97 -12.77 -4.18
CA PRO A 10 16.53 -11.80 -3.25
C PRO A 10 15.63 -10.56 -3.20
N PRO A 11 15.51 -9.90 -2.03
CA PRO A 11 14.76 -8.65 -1.95
C PRO A 11 15.37 -7.61 -2.90
N PRO A 12 14.56 -6.70 -3.46
CA PRO A 12 15.07 -5.64 -4.31
C PRO A 12 16.01 -4.73 -3.53
N ALA A 13 16.97 -4.11 -4.21
CA ALA A 13 17.85 -3.16 -3.55
C ALA A 13 17.09 -1.87 -3.19
N PRO A 14 17.37 -1.23 -2.04
CA PRO A 14 16.75 0.05 -1.66
C PRO A 14 16.87 1.14 -2.75
N ALA A 15 17.98 1.15 -3.49
CA ALA A 15 18.20 2.08 -4.60
C ALA A 15 17.25 1.86 -5.79
N GLU A 16 16.83 0.61 -6.05
CA GLU A 16 15.86 0.30 -7.11
C GLU A 16 14.47 0.84 -6.77
N VAL A 17 14.08 0.74 -5.49
CA VAL A 17 12.83 1.30 -4.98
C VAL A 17 12.84 2.83 -5.09
N ALA A 18 13.93 3.47 -4.68
CA ALA A 18 14.07 4.92 -4.81
C ALA A 18 13.99 5.38 -6.28
N ALA A 19 14.67 4.68 -7.20
CA ALA A 19 14.63 4.96 -8.62
C ALA A 19 13.22 4.78 -9.22
N ALA A 20 12.50 3.71 -8.83
CA ALA A 20 11.13 3.48 -9.26
C ALA A 20 10.16 4.56 -8.74
N CYS A 21 10.35 5.03 -7.50
CA CYS A 21 9.60 6.17 -6.95
C CYS A 21 9.85 7.46 -7.74
N ALA A 22 11.11 7.75 -8.10
CA ALA A 22 11.45 8.90 -8.93
C ALA A 22 10.80 8.82 -10.31
N ALA A 23 10.92 7.68 -10.99
CA ALA A 23 10.29 7.46 -12.29
C ALA A 23 8.76 7.54 -12.24
N ALA A 24 8.13 7.07 -11.15
CA ALA A 24 6.69 7.18 -10.94
C ALA A 24 6.24 8.64 -10.77
N ARG A 25 7.03 9.45 -10.04
CA ARG A 25 6.81 10.89 -9.87
C ARG A 25 6.93 11.66 -11.18
N GLU A 26 7.87 11.27 -12.04
CA GLU A 26 8.06 11.83 -13.38
C GLU A 26 7.00 11.33 -14.39
N GLY A 27 6.11 10.42 -13.96
CA GLY A 27 5.05 9.87 -14.80
C GLY A 27 5.55 8.92 -15.88
N ALA A 28 6.75 8.35 -15.74
CA ALA A 28 7.35 7.47 -16.72
C ALA A 28 6.44 6.24 -17.01
N PRO A 29 6.27 5.84 -18.28
CA PRO A 29 5.42 4.71 -18.65
C PRO A 29 5.82 3.43 -17.92
N GLY A 30 4.86 2.79 -17.23
CA GLY A 30 5.07 1.53 -16.52
C GLY A 30 5.77 1.64 -15.16
N ALA A 31 6.29 2.80 -14.77
CA ALA A 31 7.03 2.97 -13.51
C ALA A 31 6.24 2.56 -12.27
N VAL A 32 4.93 2.87 -12.22
CA VAL A 32 4.07 2.45 -11.11
C VAL A 32 3.93 0.92 -11.03
N ALA A 33 3.86 0.22 -12.16
CA ALA A 33 3.77 -1.24 -12.15
C ALA A 33 5.06 -1.88 -11.63
N VAL A 34 6.22 -1.34 -12.03
CA VAL A 34 7.52 -1.73 -11.48
C VAL A 34 7.57 -1.47 -9.98
N LEU A 35 7.17 -0.27 -9.55
CA LEU A 35 7.15 0.10 -8.14
C LEU A 35 6.27 -0.85 -7.31
N VAL A 36 5.06 -1.19 -7.76
CA VAL A 36 4.20 -2.17 -7.07
C VAL A 36 4.90 -3.51 -6.90
N GLY A 37 5.56 -4.02 -7.96
CA GLY A 37 6.31 -5.28 -7.90
C GLY A 37 7.43 -5.24 -6.86
N LEU A 38 8.23 -4.18 -6.86
CA LEU A 38 9.32 -3.99 -5.90
C LEU A 38 8.81 -3.88 -4.46
N LEU A 39 7.74 -3.10 -4.23
CA LEU A 39 7.17 -2.92 -2.89
C LEU A 39 6.58 -4.22 -2.34
N LEU A 40 5.95 -5.04 -3.19
CA LEU A 40 5.44 -6.35 -2.78
C LEU A 40 6.57 -7.35 -2.49
N ALA A 41 7.62 -7.36 -3.32
CA ALA A 41 8.78 -8.24 -3.11
C ALA A 41 9.57 -7.87 -1.85
N GLY A 42 9.72 -6.57 -1.56
CA GLY A 42 10.46 -6.07 -0.41
C GLY A 42 9.65 -5.83 0.86
N ALA A 43 8.35 -6.18 0.90
CA ALA A 43 7.46 -5.82 1.99
C ALA A 43 7.88 -6.36 3.38
N GLY A 44 8.71 -7.41 3.43
CA GLY A 44 9.28 -7.96 4.66
C GLY A 44 10.68 -7.49 5.01
N ASP A 45 11.35 -6.77 4.11
CA ASP A 45 12.72 -6.31 4.29
C ASP A 45 12.74 -4.92 4.93
N ALA A 46 13.57 -4.74 5.96
CA ALA A 46 13.60 -3.51 6.76
C ALA A 46 14.20 -2.33 5.99
N GLU A 47 15.26 -2.55 5.21
CA GLU A 47 15.94 -1.49 4.45
C GLU A 47 15.08 -1.04 3.27
N VAL A 48 14.47 -1.99 2.56
CA VAL A 48 13.52 -1.70 1.49
C VAL A 48 12.30 -0.97 2.04
N SER A 49 11.75 -1.41 3.18
CA SER A 49 10.62 -0.74 3.82
C SER A 49 10.95 0.71 4.18
N ALA A 50 12.12 0.94 4.78
CA ALA A 50 12.56 2.28 5.14
C ALA A 50 12.74 3.18 3.90
N ALA A 51 13.39 2.68 2.85
CA ALA A 51 13.60 3.42 1.60
C ALA A 51 12.27 3.74 0.89
N ALA A 52 11.33 2.80 0.87
CA ALA A 52 10.00 3.01 0.33
C ALA A 52 9.26 4.13 1.09
N LEU A 53 9.21 4.04 2.42
CA LEU A 53 8.49 5.01 3.26
C LEU A 53 9.09 6.41 3.20
N ALA A 54 10.41 6.53 3.01
CA ALA A 54 11.07 7.80 2.78
C ALA A 54 10.72 8.42 1.40
N ALA A 55 10.52 7.59 0.36
CA ALA A 55 10.33 8.06 -1.01
C ALA A 55 8.87 8.30 -1.40
N LEU A 56 7.94 7.49 -0.88
CA LEU A 56 6.51 7.51 -1.21
C LEU A 56 5.81 8.87 -0.97
N PRO A 57 6.09 9.62 0.12
CA PRO A 57 5.45 10.92 0.35
C PRO A 57 5.64 11.94 -0.78
N GLY A 58 6.68 11.78 -1.61
CA GLY A 58 6.93 12.64 -2.76
C GLY A 58 6.15 12.29 -4.02
N LEU A 59 5.29 11.26 -4.03
CA LEU A 59 4.43 10.96 -5.17
C LEU A 59 3.25 11.94 -5.24
N ASP A 60 2.85 12.31 -6.46
CA ASP A 60 1.64 13.10 -6.67
C ASP A 60 0.35 12.26 -6.53
N ASP A 61 -0.81 12.91 -6.48
CA ASP A 61 -2.12 12.24 -6.31
C ASP A 61 -2.41 11.22 -7.42
N ARG A 62 -1.94 11.49 -8.65
CA ARG A 62 -2.14 10.61 -9.80
C ARG A 62 -1.32 9.33 -9.67
N ALA A 63 -0.06 9.44 -9.24
CA ALA A 63 0.83 8.32 -8.97
C ALA A 63 0.30 7.50 -7.80
N TRP A 64 -0.15 8.13 -6.72
CA TRP A 64 -0.81 7.45 -5.59
C TRP A 64 -2.06 6.67 -6.01
N HIS A 65 -2.93 7.27 -6.82
CA HIS A 65 -4.13 6.58 -7.32
C HIS A 65 -3.76 5.38 -8.21
N ARG A 66 -2.77 5.52 -9.09
CA ARG A 66 -2.28 4.40 -9.91
C ARG A 66 -1.64 3.31 -9.05
N LEU A 67 -0.93 3.69 -8.00
CA LEU A 67 -0.30 2.76 -7.06
C LEU A 67 -1.37 1.94 -6.32
N ASP A 68 -2.45 2.57 -5.85
CA ASP A 68 -3.61 1.89 -5.25
C ASP A 68 -4.21 0.84 -6.19
N LEU A 69 -4.50 1.25 -7.43
CA LEU A 69 -5.06 0.37 -8.44
C LEU A 69 -4.11 -0.79 -8.77
N GLY A 70 -2.80 -0.51 -8.83
CA GLY A 70 -1.77 -1.51 -9.04
C GLY A 70 -1.73 -2.55 -7.93
N PHE A 71 -1.73 -2.13 -6.65
CA PHE A 71 -1.81 -3.05 -5.52
C PHE A 71 -3.09 -3.88 -5.54
N ARG A 72 -4.25 -3.26 -5.76
CA ARG A 72 -5.52 -4.00 -5.84
C ARG A 72 -5.50 -5.04 -6.94
N ARG A 73 -4.95 -4.71 -8.10
CA ARG A 73 -4.82 -5.63 -9.22
C ARG A 73 -3.92 -6.81 -8.85
N GLU A 74 -2.71 -6.55 -8.36
CA GLU A 74 -1.75 -7.62 -8.03
C GLU A 74 -2.18 -8.48 -6.83
N LEU A 75 -2.98 -7.92 -5.91
CA LEU A 75 -3.53 -8.66 -4.77
C LEU A 75 -4.81 -9.45 -5.12
N TRP A 76 -5.55 -9.06 -6.18
CA TRP A 76 -6.78 -9.74 -6.64
C TRP A 76 -6.54 -10.73 -7.78
N GLN A 77 -5.72 -10.34 -8.76
CA GLN A 77 -5.39 -11.09 -9.97
C GLN A 77 -3.89 -10.99 -10.21
N PRO A 78 -3.11 -11.89 -9.60
CA PRO A 78 -1.66 -11.91 -9.77
C PRO A 78 -1.35 -11.98 -11.25
N SER A 79 -0.61 -11.00 -11.78
CA SER A 79 -0.16 -11.13 -13.15
C SER A 79 0.83 -12.30 -13.22
N GLY A 80 0.65 -13.24 -14.14
CA GLY A 80 1.47 -14.46 -14.25
C GLY A 80 2.98 -14.23 -14.50
N ARG A 81 3.42 -12.96 -14.50
CA ARG A 81 4.83 -12.55 -14.51
C ARG A 81 5.54 -12.87 -13.20
N SER A 82 4.81 -13.03 -12.09
CA SER A 82 5.36 -13.28 -10.75
C SER A 82 5.54 -14.77 -10.42
N GLY A 83 5.54 -15.67 -11.41
CA GLY A 83 5.95 -17.07 -11.22
C GLY A 83 5.20 -17.83 -10.11
N GLY A 84 3.87 -17.97 -10.19
CA GLY A 84 3.13 -18.96 -9.39
C GLY A 84 1.88 -18.44 -8.68
N ALA A 85 0.71 -18.73 -9.26
CA ALA A 85 -0.59 -18.49 -8.62
C ALA A 85 -0.75 -19.04 -7.17
N PRO A 86 -0.15 -20.19 -6.78
CA PRO A 86 -0.29 -20.73 -5.41
C PRO A 86 0.44 -19.90 -4.34
N GLU A 87 1.64 -19.41 -4.65
CA GLU A 87 2.46 -18.66 -3.70
C GLU A 87 1.82 -17.29 -3.39
N GLN A 88 1.24 -16.65 -4.42
CA GLN A 88 0.59 -15.35 -4.26
C GLN A 88 -0.73 -15.44 -3.49
N ALA A 89 -1.54 -16.49 -3.69
CA ALA A 89 -2.70 -16.76 -2.83
C ALA A 89 -2.28 -16.94 -1.36
N GLY A 90 -1.09 -17.53 -1.15
CA GLY A 90 -0.40 -17.57 0.14
C GLY A 90 -0.11 -16.18 0.69
N ARG A 91 0.41 -15.24 -0.13
CA ARG A 91 0.71 -13.86 0.29
C ARG A 91 -0.54 -13.05 0.65
N THR A 92 -1.62 -13.11 -0.14
CA THR A 92 -2.90 -12.46 0.17
C THR A 92 -3.48 -13.01 1.48
N ARG A 93 -3.46 -14.34 1.65
CA ARG A 93 -3.88 -14.99 2.90
C ARG A 93 -2.97 -14.61 4.07
N ALA A 94 -1.67 -14.52 3.86
CA ALA A 94 -0.70 -14.15 4.89
C ALA A 94 -0.92 -12.70 5.34
N LEU A 95 -1.13 -11.75 4.42
CA LEU A 95 -1.47 -10.37 4.76
C LEU A 95 -2.77 -10.30 5.56
N ARG A 96 -3.81 -11.03 5.14
CA ARG A 96 -5.07 -11.13 5.89
C ARG A 96 -4.88 -11.68 7.30
N LEU A 97 -4.04 -12.70 7.48
CA LEU A 97 -3.76 -13.28 8.81
C LEU A 97 -2.87 -12.38 9.67
N ARG A 98 -1.94 -11.64 9.05
CA ARG A 98 -0.95 -10.81 9.74
C ARG A 98 -1.43 -9.40 10.04
N VAL A 99 -2.43 -8.87 9.32
CA VAL A 99 -2.96 -7.52 9.62
C VAL A 99 -3.47 -7.39 11.06
N HIS A 100 -3.90 -8.50 11.66
CA HIS A 100 -4.32 -8.55 13.05
C HIS A 100 -3.16 -8.80 14.05
N ARG A 101 -1.95 -9.06 13.58
CA ARG A 101 -0.75 -9.27 14.40
C ARG A 101 0.09 -8.01 14.46
N ARG A 102 0.71 -7.73 15.61
CA ARG A 102 1.51 -6.51 15.84
C ARG A 102 2.85 -6.47 15.09
N ASP A 103 3.22 -7.53 14.37
CA ASP A 103 4.54 -7.75 13.75
C ASP A 103 4.62 -7.35 12.26
N LEU A 104 3.65 -6.58 11.75
CA LEU A 104 3.75 -6.03 10.40
C LEU A 104 4.68 -4.82 10.37
N SER A 105 5.58 -4.79 9.40
CA SER A 105 6.33 -3.58 9.06
C SER A 105 5.35 -2.46 8.66
N PRO A 106 5.71 -1.18 8.85
CA PRO A 106 4.84 -0.08 8.42
C PRO A 106 4.53 -0.13 6.91
N LEU A 107 5.49 -0.54 6.07
CA LEU A 107 5.24 -0.72 4.64
C LEU A 107 4.20 -1.83 4.37
N CYS A 108 4.30 -2.98 5.03
CA CYS A 108 3.28 -4.04 4.93
C CYS A 108 1.90 -3.53 5.33
N LEU A 109 1.83 -2.70 6.37
CA LEU A 109 0.58 -2.11 6.83
C LEU A 109 -0.02 -1.13 5.81
N GLY A 110 0.81 -0.30 5.19
CA GLY A 110 0.41 0.56 4.07
C GLY A 110 -0.10 -0.23 2.87
N ILE A 111 0.61 -1.29 2.46
CA ILE A 111 0.17 -2.20 1.38
C ILE A 111 -1.16 -2.87 1.74
N ALA A 112 -1.34 -3.30 2.99
CA ALA A 112 -2.61 -3.88 3.47
C ALA A 112 -3.76 -2.86 3.43
N ALA A 113 -3.49 -1.57 3.59
CA ALA A 113 -4.48 -0.51 3.40
C ALA A 113 -4.89 -0.30 1.92
N CYS A 114 -4.18 -0.89 0.96
CA CYS A 114 -4.57 -0.95 -0.46
C CYS A 114 -5.21 -2.29 -0.84
N HIS A 115 -5.42 -3.20 0.12
CA HIS A 115 -5.93 -4.53 -0.14
C HIS A 115 -7.37 -4.48 -0.71
N PRO A 116 -7.74 -5.34 -1.68
CA PRO A 116 -9.07 -5.32 -2.28
C PRO A 116 -10.18 -5.73 -1.31
N ASP A 117 -9.92 -6.70 -0.43
CA ASP A 117 -10.82 -7.06 0.69
C ASP A 117 -10.96 -5.89 1.68
N ALA A 118 -12.19 -5.41 1.85
CA ALA A 118 -12.54 -4.33 2.76
C ALA A 118 -12.23 -4.63 4.22
N PHE A 119 -12.28 -5.89 4.66
CA PHE A 119 -11.98 -6.25 6.05
C PHE A 119 -10.49 -6.09 6.35
N VAL A 120 -9.62 -6.58 5.46
CA VAL A 120 -8.16 -6.42 5.59
C VAL A 120 -7.79 -4.94 5.59
N ARG A 121 -8.38 -4.21 4.64
CA ARG A 121 -8.14 -2.78 4.50
C ARG A 121 -8.62 -1.96 5.70
N GLY A 122 -9.81 -2.24 6.20
CA GLY A 122 -10.34 -1.58 7.40
C GLY A 122 -9.50 -1.87 8.63
N ALA A 123 -9.06 -3.12 8.81
CA ALA A 123 -8.14 -3.49 9.89
C ALA A 123 -6.79 -2.77 9.77
N ALA A 124 -6.24 -2.65 8.56
CA ALA A 124 -5.00 -1.91 8.32
C ALA A 124 -5.16 -0.43 8.66
N VAL A 125 -6.24 0.21 8.19
CA VAL A 125 -6.55 1.62 8.49
C VAL A 125 -6.70 1.85 9.99
N ALA A 126 -7.46 1.01 10.68
CA ALA A 126 -7.63 1.12 12.12
C ALA A 126 -6.30 1.04 12.88
N ARG A 127 -5.37 0.21 12.41
CA ARG A 127 -4.01 0.14 12.97
C ARG A 127 -3.16 1.36 12.66
N ILE A 128 -3.16 1.83 11.40
CA ILE A 128 -2.44 3.06 11.05
C ILE A 128 -2.88 4.23 11.96
N ILE A 129 -4.18 4.32 12.26
CA ILE A 129 -4.73 5.35 13.15
C ILE A 129 -4.28 5.16 14.61
N ALA A 130 -4.19 3.92 15.08
CA ALA A 130 -3.89 3.62 16.48
C ALA A 130 -2.39 3.74 16.81
N ASP A 131 -1.52 3.24 15.93
CA ASP A 131 -0.09 3.09 16.20
C ASP A 131 0.81 3.25 14.96
N GLY A 132 0.27 3.71 13.83
CA GLY A 132 1.04 3.92 12.61
C GLY A 132 1.95 5.15 12.69
N PRO A 133 3.15 5.10 12.09
CA PRO A 133 4.00 6.27 11.99
C PRO A 133 3.50 7.24 10.89
N ASP A 134 3.92 8.51 10.95
CA ASP A 134 3.41 9.58 10.08
C ASP A 134 3.67 9.35 8.59
N GLU A 135 4.68 8.56 8.23
CA GLU A 135 4.95 8.13 6.86
C GLU A 135 3.79 7.35 6.24
N LEU A 136 2.84 6.87 7.05
CA LEU A 136 1.63 6.18 6.58
C LEU A 136 0.43 7.11 6.35
N LEU A 137 0.52 8.40 6.69
CA LEU A 137 -0.54 9.38 6.42
C LEU A 137 -0.99 9.43 4.94
N PRO A 138 -0.11 9.30 3.92
CA PRO A 138 -0.55 9.23 2.52
C PRO A 138 -1.52 8.08 2.24
N PHE A 139 -1.37 6.92 2.90
CA PHE A 139 -2.33 5.82 2.77
C PHE A 139 -3.68 6.20 3.38
N LEU A 140 -3.72 6.93 4.51
CA LEU A 140 -4.98 7.45 5.05
C LEU A 140 -5.63 8.46 4.09
N ARG A 141 -4.85 9.36 3.46
CA ARG A 141 -5.38 10.31 2.45
C ARG A 141 -6.07 9.58 1.31
N LEU A 142 -5.43 8.54 0.79
CA LEU A 142 -6.04 7.67 -0.21
C LEU A 142 -7.34 7.02 0.29
N ARG A 143 -7.38 6.58 1.55
CA ARG A 143 -8.57 5.96 2.18
C ARG A 143 -9.67 6.94 2.56
N ALA A 144 -9.41 8.24 2.64
CA ALA A 144 -10.45 9.25 2.81
C ALA A 144 -11.35 9.42 1.56
N HIS A 145 -11.06 8.68 0.49
CA HIS A 145 -11.93 8.48 -0.68
C HIS A 145 -12.40 7.02 -0.85
N ASP A 146 -12.26 6.16 0.16
CA ASP A 146 -12.67 4.76 0.07
C ASP A 146 -14.16 4.60 -0.27
N TRP A 147 -14.50 3.54 -1.00
CA TRP A 147 -15.90 3.23 -1.32
C TRP A 147 -16.66 2.73 -0.09
N VAL A 148 -15.98 2.14 0.90
CA VAL A 148 -16.58 1.71 2.16
C VAL A 148 -16.78 2.93 3.05
N PRO A 149 -18.03 3.33 3.38
CA PRO A 149 -18.28 4.56 4.12
C PRO A 149 -17.58 4.61 5.48
N GLU A 150 -17.47 3.48 6.17
CA GLU A 150 -16.81 3.36 7.47
C GLU A 150 -15.32 3.68 7.39
N ILE A 151 -14.59 3.03 6.48
CA ILE A 151 -13.14 3.24 6.27
C ILE A 151 -12.87 4.70 5.90
N ARG A 152 -13.70 5.25 5.01
CA ARG A 152 -13.61 6.65 4.59
C ARG A 152 -13.80 7.62 5.75
N ARG A 153 -14.80 7.39 6.60
CA ARG A 153 -15.07 8.25 7.77
C ARG A 153 -13.90 8.21 8.77
N GLN A 154 -13.40 7.01 9.06
CA GLN A 154 -12.26 6.82 9.98
C GLN A 154 -10.99 7.51 9.46
N ALA A 155 -10.64 7.32 8.19
CA ALA A 155 -9.47 7.93 7.59
C ALA A 155 -9.55 9.47 7.59
N ARG A 156 -10.72 10.05 7.26
CA ARG A 156 -10.93 11.50 7.32
C ARG A 156 -10.78 12.05 8.75
N ALA A 157 -11.39 11.39 9.73
CA ALA A 157 -11.29 11.80 11.13
C ALA A 157 -9.84 11.79 11.61
N ALA A 158 -9.07 10.75 11.28
CA ALA A 158 -7.66 10.64 11.63
C ALA A 158 -6.79 11.72 10.97
N LEU A 159 -7.04 12.03 9.69
CA LEU A 159 -6.32 13.10 8.99
C LEU A 159 -6.60 14.47 9.60
N LEU A 160 -7.86 14.77 9.96
CA LEU A 160 -8.22 16.00 10.67
C LEU A 160 -7.51 16.09 12.04
N ALA A 161 -7.48 14.98 12.78
CA ALA A 161 -6.77 14.92 14.07
C ALA A 161 -5.26 15.13 13.93
N ALA A 162 -4.67 14.69 12.82
CA ALA A 162 -3.27 14.92 12.47
C ALA A 162 -3.00 16.33 11.90
N GLY A 163 -4.00 17.22 11.88
CA GLY A 163 -3.87 18.58 11.38
C GLY A 163 -3.85 18.71 9.85
N ALA A 164 -4.20 17.66 9.11
CA ALA A 164 -4.30 17.74 7.66
C ALA A 164 -5.53 18.57 7.27
N THR A 165 -5.32 19.62 6.49
CA THR A 165 -6.42 20.37 5.85
C THR A 165 -6.99 19.51 4.73
N TRP A 166 -8.24 19.10 4.89
CA TRP A 166 -8.98 18.42 3.84
C TRP A 166 -9.69 19.49 2.99
N PRO A 167 -9.55 19.50 1.65
CA PRO A 167 -10.40 20.36 0.84
C PRO A 167 -11.85 19.91 1.10
N GLU A 168 -12.69 20.82 1.61
CA GLU A 168 -14.12 20.55 1.70
C GLU A 168 -14.61 20.10 0.32
N ALA A 169 -15.51 19.12 0.30
CA ALA A 169 -16.16 18.78 -0.96
C ALA A 169 -16.79 20.07 -1.50
N PRO A 170 -16.64 20.38 -2.79
CA PRO A 170 -17.33 21.53 -3.36
C PRO A 170 -18.81 21.40 -3.01
N ASP A 171 -19.40 22.50 -2.54
CA ASP A 171 -20.80 22.54 -2.14
C ASP A 171 -21.63 21.99 -3.31
N PRO A 172 -22.45 20.94 -3.10
CA PRO A 172 -23.24 20.31 -4.16
C PRO A 172 -24.22 21.29 -4.83
N THR A 173 -24.44 22.48 -4.26
CA THR A 173 -25.26 23.54 -4.83
C THR A 173 -24.51 24.54 -5.72
N SER A 174 -23.18 24.40 -5.85
CA SER A 174 -22.33 25.31 -6.64
C SER A 174 -22.18 24.94 -8.13
N LEU A 175 -23.12 24.15 -8.70
CA LEU A 175 -23.15 23.78 -10.12
C LEU A 175 -24.30 24.47 -10.87
#